data_AF-A0AAE9HB45-F1
#
_entry.id   AF-A0AAE9HB45-F1
#
_cell.length_a   1.000
_cell.length_b   1.000
_cell.length_c   1.000
_cell.angle_alpha   90.00
_cell.angle_beta   90.00
_cell.angle_gamma   90.00
#
_symmetry.space_group_name_H-M   'P 1'
#
loop_
_entity.id
_entity.type
_entity.pdbx_description
1 polymer ?
#
loop_
_entity_poly.entity_id
_entity_poly.type
_entity_poly.pdbx_seq_one_letter_code
_entity_poly.pdbx_strand_id
1 'polypeptide(L)'
;MNQTLVTVLSGYGGKAPAAILVQACGLRLLLDAGGPLYPGQVCDWYQGLEVDAILVTHDHQDHIGSLSKLPEHIPIYATASTARSLPAGRIWRELPTRGTTYIGDIAVRTGLSGHALGGVWLHLDVGGGLFYSGDFSCESLLFPFDLPPPAYLALLDASYGLYDQSHHVAWSILESLLESHPALLPVPPSGRAIEIALWRQQQGFEDWSMDASCYENLTRMISQSSDLLLPGVQQSLRELMPRAATFDPQAHLLLAGEPDGCQGKAGELIRERQARAADPNAESGERLLIHTGYVAPHAPRGTHTLCWNVHPRLTDLRWLVDMVQPRYCMPLFTQMHDLPTWRNVMGPALSLEGHWELPATSVGVV
;
A
#
# COMPACT_ATOMS: atom_id res chain seq x y z
N MET A 1 20.55 -29.70 -10.12
CA MET A 1 19.66 -28.58 -10.43
C MET A 1 19.04 -28.15 -9.12
N ASN A 2 19.37 -26.96 -8.62
CA ASN A 2 18.84 -26.50 -7.34
C ASN A 2 17.35 -26.18 -7.54
N GLN A 3 16.51 -26.83 -6.74
CA GLN A 3 15.07 -26.64 -6.73
C GLN A 3 14.74 -25.22 -6.25
N THR A 4 13.76 -24.57 -6.89
CA THR A 4 13.23 -23.29 -6.41
C THR A 4 12.06 -23.54 -5.49
N LEU A 5 12.12 -23.03 -4.26
CA LEU A 5 11.05 -23.13 -3.26
C LEU A 5 10.53 -21.74 -2.92
N VAL A 6 9.21 -21.60 -2.84
CA VAL A 6 8.55 -20.36 -2.40
C VAL A 6 7.63 -20.71 -1.24
N THR A 7 7.76 -20.01 -0.12
CA THR A 7 6.95 -20.21 1.09
C THR A 7 6.40 -18.89 1.58
N VAL A 8 5.08 -18.77 1.70
CA VAL A 8 4.43 -17.61 2.34
C VAL A 8 4.44 -17.85 3.85
N LEU A 9 5.37 -17.17 4.55
CA LEU A 9 5.53 -17.27 6.00
C LEU A 9 4.42 -16.51 6.73
N SER A 10 3.95 -15.41 6.13
CA SER A 10 2.85 -14.59 6.61
C SER A 10 2.18 -13.87 5.43
N GLY A 11 0.92 -13.48 5.58
CA GLY A 11 0.13 -12.82 4.52
C GLY A 11 -1.05 -13.64 4.00
N TYR A 12 -1.33 -14.83 4.55
CA TYR A 12 -2.50 -15.64 4.22
C TYR A 12 -3.53 -15.66 5.36
N GLY A 13 -4.80 -15.95 5.05
CA GLY A 13 -5.87 -16.14 6.04
C GLY A 13 -6.48 -14.85 6.59
N GLY A 14 -6.10 -13.68 6.07
CA GLY A 14 -6.60 -12.37 6.45
C GLY A 14 -5.57 -11.27 6.19
N LYS A 15 -5.90 -10.03 6.58
CA LYS A 15 -4.90 -8.95 6.61
C LYS A 15 -3.85 -9.31 7.66
N ALA A 16 -2.61 -9.45 7.20
CA ALA A 16 -1.50 -9.96 7.98
C ALA A 16 -0.19 -9.30 7.49
N PRO A 17 0.87 -9.28 8.30
CA PRO A 17 2.16 -8.77 7.87
C PRO A 17 2.69 -9.54 6.66
N ALA A 18 3.32 -8.86 5.69
CA ALA A 18 3.90 -9.50 4.52
C ALA A 18 5.24 -10.19 4.85
N ALA A 19 5.36 -11.49 4.54
CA ALA A 19 6.64 -12.20 4.61
C ALA A 19 6.63 -13.43 3.69
N ILE A 20 7.43 -13.40 2.63
CA ILE A 20 7.54 -14.49 1.66
C ILE A 20 9.00 -14.92 1.52
N LEU A 21 9.30 -16.19 1.79
CA LEU A 21 10.63 -16.76 1.62
C LEU A 21 10.77 -17.40 0.24
N VAL A 22 11.82 -17.04 -0.47
CA VAL A 22 12.20 -17.61 -1.77
C VAL A 22 13.58 -18.24 -1.65
N GLN A 23 13.68 -19.54 -1.94
CA GLN A 23 14.94 -20.27 -1.98
C GLN A 23 15.24 -20.63 -3.42
N ALA A 24 16.28 -20.05 -4.01
CA ALA A 24 16.66 -20.28 -5.41
C ALA A 24 18.15 -19.98 -5.60
N CYS A 25 18.79 -20.67 -6.54
CA CYS A 25 20.21 -20.42 -6.89
C CYS A 25 21.18 -20.40 -5.68
N GLY A 26 20.89 -21.17 -4.62
CA GLY A 26 21.69 -21.21 -3.40
C GLY A 26 21.49 -20.01 -2.46
N LEU A 27 20.53 -19.13 -2.74
CA LEU A 27 20.15 -17.98 -1.93
C LEU A 27 18.78 -18.18 -1.28
N ARG A 28 18.58 -17.52 -0.15
CA ARG A 28 17.32 -17.37 0.59
C ARG A 28 16.96 -15.90 0.64
N LEU A 29 16.04 -15.49 -0.22
CA LEU A 29 15.57 -14.12 -0.33
C LEU A 29 14.25 -13.99 0.43
N LEU A 30 14.13 -12.96 1.27
CA LEU A 30 12.88 -12.59 1.91
C LEU A 30 12.23 -11.45 1.13
N LEU A 31 10.99 -11.62 0.66
CA LEU A 31 10.19 -10.55 0.08
C LEU A 31 9.29 -9.97 1.17
N ASP A 32 9.51 -8.68 1.45
CA ASP A 32 8.98 -7.91 2.58
C ASP A 32 9.25 -8.51 3.98
N ALA A 33 9.27 -7.63 4.97
CA ALA A 33 9.48 -7.95 6.38
C ALA A 33 8.45 -7.21 7.24
N GLY A 34 7.18 -7.56 7.03
CA GLY A 34 6.03 -6.92 7.64
C GLY A 34 5.98 -7.00 9.16
N GLY A 35 5.55 -5.90 9.78
CA GLY A 35 5.28 -5.81 11.21
C GLY A 35 3.80 -5.95 11.57
N PRO A 36 3.49 -6.05 12.87
CA PRO A 36 2.11 -6.10 13.36
C PRO A 36 1.32 -4.87 12.92
N LEU A 37 0.06 -5.10 12.53
CA LEU A 37 -0.91 -4.11 12.06
C LEU A 37 -1.51 -3.27 13.19
N TYR A 38 -1.49 -3.80 14.41
CA TYR A 38 -1.99 -3.12 15.60
C TYR A 38 -1.20 -3.54 16.85
N PRO A 39 -1.16 -2.70 17.90
CA PRO A 39 -0.48 -3.03 19.15
C PRO A 39 -0.98 -4.36 19.74
N GLY A 40 -0.04 -5.24 20.09
CA GLY A 40 -0.34 -6.54 20.70
C GLY A 40 -0.69 -7.67 19.74
N GLN A 41 -0.74 -7.44 18.42
CA GLN A 41 -0.81 -8.53 17.45
C GLN A 41 0.46 -9.40 17.53
N VAL A 42 0.30 -10.72 17.61
CA VAL A 42 1.42 -11.66 17.54
C VAL A 42 2.04 -11.62 16.15
N CYS A 43 3.37 -11.48 16.10
CA CYS A 43 4.14 -11.45 14.87
C CYS A 43 5.46 -12.19 15.13
N ASP A 44 5.54 -13.46 14.75
CA ASP A 44 6.63 -14.38 15.06
C ASP A 44 7.18 -15.11 13.83
N TRP A 45 6.69 -14.80 12.62
CA TRP A 45 7.12 -15.42 11.36
C TRP A 45 8.64 -15.32 11.11
N TYR A 46 9.33 -14.35 11.73
CA TYR A 46 10.77 -14.14 11.60
C TYR A 46 11.62 -15.04 12.51
N GLN A 47 11.02 -15.78 13.45
CA GLN A 47 11.77 -16.59 14.42
C GLN A 47 12.45 -17.78 13.73
N GLY A 48 13.76 -17.92 13.96
CA GLY A 48 14.56 -19.01 13.37
C GLY A 48 14.75 -18.88 11.86
N LEU A 49 14.32 -17.77 11.26
CA LEU A 49 14.50 -17.50 9.85
C LEU A 49 15.95 -17.09 9.59
N GLU A 50 16.61 -17.81 8.69
CA GLU A 50 17.88 -17.34 8.14
C GLU A 50 17.74 -17.10 6.63
N VAL A 51 18.16 -15.90 6.24
CA VAL A 51 17.99 -15.31 4.91
C VAL A 51 19.28 -14.59 4.54
N ASP A 52 19.55 -14.47 3.25
CA ASP A 52 20.78 -13.88 2.73
C ASP A 52 20.56 -12.42 2.27
N ALA A 53 19.31 -12.06 1.95
CA ALA A 53 18.90 -10.71 1.61
C ALA A 53 17.39 -10.51 1.81
N ILE A 54 16.97 -9.25 1.97
CA ILE A 54 15.57 -8.85 2.09
C ILE A 54 15.26 -7.89 0.94
N LEU A 55 14.17 -8.09 0.20
CA LEU A 55 13.69 -7.18 -0.83
C LEU A 55 12.40 -6.55 -0.32
N VAL A 56 12.31 -5.22 -0.35
CA VAL A 56 11.16 -4.47 0.15
C VAL A 56 10.44 -3.78 -1.00
N THR A 57 9.12 -3.98 -1.06
CA THR A 57 8.24 -3.39 -2.08
C THR A 57 7.98 -1.91 -1.81
N HIS A 58 7.62 -1.55 -0.59
CA HIS A 58 7.32 -0.18 -0.16
C HIS A 58 7.42 -0.02 1.37
N ASP A 59 7.19 1.18 1.90
CA ASP A 59 7.56 1.55 3.27
C ASP A 59 6.47 1.44 4.34
N HIS A 60 5.35 0.78 4.05
CA HIS A 60 4.30 0.60 5.04
C HIS A 60 4.68 -0.39 6.15
N GLN A 61 4.10 -0.17 7.33
CA GLN A 61 4.41 -0.94 8.54
C GLN A 61 4.21 -2.45 8.36
N ASP A 62 3.20 -2.87 7.61
CA ASP A 62 2.92 -4.27 7.29
C ASP A 62 3.84 -4.86 6.22
N HIS A 63 4.78 -4.09 5.69
CA HIS A 63 5.82 -4.52 4.75
C HIS A 63 7.25 -4.34 5.28
N ILE A 64 7.49 -3.41 6.21
CA ILE A 64 8.84 -3.15 6.77
C ILE A 64 8.93 -3.26 8.29
N GLY A 65 7.81 -3.37 8.99
CA GLY A 65 7.73 -3.17 10.44
C GLY A 65 8.48 -4.19 11.30
N SER A 66 8.93 -5.31 10.73
CA SER A 66 9.76 -6.32 11.41
C SER A 66 11.22 -6.30 10.97
N LEU A 67 11.67 -5.34 10.15
CA LEU A 67 13.08 -5.25 9.74
C LEU A 67 14.05 -5.14 10.93
N SER A 68 13.62 -4.54 12.05
CA SER A 68 14.40 -4.43 13.29
C SER A 68 14.51 -5.75 14.06
N LYS A 69 13.72 -6.77 13.69
CA LYS A 69 13.75 -8.11 14.28
C LYS A 69 14.70 -9.05 13.54
N LEU A 70 15.19 -8.65 12.37
CA LEU A 70 16.12 -9.40 11.54
C LEU A 70 17.57 -8.92 11.77
N PRO A 71 18.59 -9.78 11.56
CA PRO A 71 19.97 -9.41 11.84
C PRO A 71 20.46 -8.20 11.01
N GLU A 72 21.15 -7.27 11.65
CA GLU A 72 21.57 -6.00 11.05
C GLU A 72 22.54 -6.13 9.87
N HIS A 73 23.24 -7.25 9.75
CA HIS A 73 24.18 -7.52 8.66
C HIS A 73 23.50 -7.98 7.37
N ILE A 74 22.23 -8.39 7.41
CA ILE A 74 21.49 -8.82 6.22
C ILE A 74 21.16 -7.58 5.38
N PRO A 75 21.60 -7.52 4.10
CA PRO A 75 21.35 -6.38 3.25
C PRO A 75 19.87 -6.29 2.86
N ILE A 76 19.35 -5.06 2.85
CA ILE A 76 18.01 -4.72 2.36
C ILE A 76 18.12 -4.19 0.94
N TYR A 77 17.26 -4.67 0.05
CA TYR A 77 17.09 -4.17 -1.30
C TYR A 77 15.78 -3.39 -1.34
N ALA A 78 15.85 -2.09 -1.60
CA ALA A 78 14.70 -1.20 -1.60
C ALA A 78 14.92 -0.07 -2.60
N THR A 79 13.84 0.55 -3.10
CA THR A 79 13.99 1.79 -3.88
C THR A 79 14.52 2.92 -3.01
N ALA A 80 15.15 3.93 -3.61
CA ALA A 80 15.67 5.07 -2.86
C ALA A 80 14.59 5.83 -2.05
N SER A 81 13.33 5.79 -2.49
CA SER A 81 12.20 6.37 -1.74
C SER A 81 11.90 5.56 -0.48
N THR A 82 11.72 4.25 -0.63
CA THR A 82 11.47 3.30 0.47
C THR A 82 12.63 3.26 1.46
N ALA A 83 13.87 3.39 0.97
CA ALA A 83 15.09 3.34 1.78
C ALA A 83 15.13 4.40 2.91
N ARG A 84 14.44 5.52 2.72
CA ARG A 84 14.36 6.62 3.70
C ARG A 84 13.57 6.25 4.95
N SER A 85 12.74 5.22 4.88
CA SER A 85 11.91 4.73 5.99
C SER A 85 12.51 3.49 6.64
N LEU A 86 13.67 2.99 6.17
CA LEU A 86 14.35 1.86 6.77
C LEU A 86 14.92 2.23 8.16
N PRO A 87 15.05 1.26 9.08
CA PRO A 87 15.71 1.49 10.35
C PRO A 87 17.13 2.05 10.17
N ALA A 88 17.50 3.03 11.00
CA ALA A 88 18.81 3.66 10.93
C ALA A 88 19.95 2.64 11.05
N GLY A 89 21.02 2.82 10.26
CA GLY A 89 22.20 1.96 10.29
C GLY A 89 22.08 0.64 9.51
N ARG A 90 20.90 0.30 8.96
CA ARG A 90 20.75 -0.90 8.11
C ARG A 90 21.55 -0.74 6.82
N ILE A 91 22.24 -1.82 6.44
CA ILE A 91 22.89 -1.93 5.14
C ILE A 91 21.80 -2.12 4.09
N TRP A 92 21.78 -1.26 3.08
CA TRP A 92 20.85 -1.39 1.97
C TRP A 92 21.51 -1.17 0.62
N ARG A 93 20.87 -1.69 -0.42
CA ARG A 93 21.23 -1.58 -1.83
C ARG A 93 19.99 -1.17 -2.60
N GLU A 94 20.19 -0.38 -3.65
CA GLU A 94 19.07 0.14 -4.42
C GLU A 94 18.43 -0.95 -5.29
N LEU A 95 17.11 -1.07 -5.19
CA LEU A 95 16.27 -1.62 -6.25
C LEU A 95 15.91 -0.48 -7.20
N PRO A 96 16.04 -0.67 -8.52
CA PRO A 96 15.53 0.31 -9.45
C PRO A 96 14.00 0.41 -9.29
N THR A 97 13.42 1.58 -9.55
CA THR A 97 11.96 1.73 -9.62
C THR A 97 11.37 1.08 -10.86
N ARG A 98 12.18 0.97 -11.92
CA ARG A 98 11.90 0.25 -13.17
C ARG A 98 13.15 -0.39 -13.71
N GLY A 99 13.02 -1.62 -14.21
CA GLY A 99 14.09 -2.29 -14.94
C GLY A 99 14.52 -3.59 -14.26
N THR A 100 15.81 -3.90 -14.31
CA THR A 100 16.35 -5.18 -13.82
C THR A 100 17.63 -4.95 -13.04
N THR A 101 17.76 -5.64 -11.92
CA THR A 101 18.98 -5.79 -11.14
C THR A 101 19.24 -7.27 -10.85
N TYR A 102 20.36 -7.59 -10.22
CA TYR A 102 20.74 -8.97 -9.91
C TYR A 102 21.07 -9.14 -8.44
N ILE A 103 20.56 -10.22 -7.85
CA ILE A 103 20.92 -10.67 -6.50
C ILE A 103 21.52 -12.08 -6.65
N GLY A 104 22.85 -12.16 -6.61
CA GLY A 104 23.56 -13.35 -7.10
C GLY A 104 23.19 -13.61 -8.56
N ASP A 105 22.78 -14.84 -8.87
CA ASP A 105 22.38 -15.27 -10.22
C ASP A 105 20.87 -15.07 -10.50
N ILE A 106 20.13 -14.41 -9.60
CA ILE A 106 18.69 -14.17 -9.77
C ILE A 106 18.48 -12.77 -10.34
N ALA A 107 17.93 -12.71 -11.56
CA ALA A 107 17.46 -11.44 -12.11
C ALA A 107 16.18 -11.01 -11.39
N VAL A 108 16.18 -9.78 -10.88
CA VAL A 108 15.06 -9.16 -10.17
C VAL A 108 14.61 -7.96 -10.99
N ARG A 109 13.38 -8.02 -11.49
CA ARG A 109 12.72 -6.94 -12.20
C ARG A 109 11.76 -6.20 -11.29
N THR A 110 11.62 -4.92 -11.53
CA THR A 110 10.72 -4.04 -10.79
C THR A 110 9.96 -3.13 -11.75
N GLY A 111 8.77 -2.74 -11.31
CA GLY A 111 7.99 -1.64 -11.86
C GLY A 111 7.14 -1.04 -10.75
N LEU A 112 6.68 0.20 -10.95
CA LEU A 112 5.89 0.92 -9.97
C LEU A 112 4.53 0.24 -9.75
N SER A 113 4.11 0.16 -8.48
CA SER A 113 2.89 -0.55 -8.07
C SER A 113 1.64 0.33 -7.96
N GLY A 114 1.74 1.64 -8.23
CA GLY A 114 0.60 2.56 -8.11
C GLY A 114 0.08 2.76 -6.67
N HIS A 115 0.72 2.20 -5.64
CA HIS A 115 0.24 2.25 -4.26
C HIS A 115 0.91 3.34 -3.41
N ALA A 116 2.24 3.43 -3.47
CA ALA A 116 3.04 4.31 -2.64
C ALA A 116 4.17 4.97 -3.44
N LEU A 117 4.70 6.08 -2.93
CA LEU A 117 5.77 6.84 -3.58
C LEU A 117 7.05 6.00 -3.71
N GLY A 118 7.36 5.58 -4.94
CA GLY A 118 8.49 4.70 -5.22
C GLY A 118 8.27 3.25 -4.78
N GLY A 119 7.03 2.86 -4.46
CA GLY A 119 6.63 1.48 -4.24
C GLY A 119 6.66 0.68 -5.53
N VAL A 120 7.12 -0.57 -5.46
CA VAL A 120 7.32 -1.44 -6.62
C VAL A 120 6.72 -2.82 -6.41
N TRP A 121 6.28 -3.45 -7.50
CA TRP A 121 6.14 -4.89 -7.56
C TRP A 121 7.50 -5.54 -7.87
N LEU A 122 7.65 -6.82 -7.55
CA LEU A 122 8.85 -7.61 -7.78
C LEU A 122 8.55 -8.77 -8.75
N HIS A 123 9.44 -9.00 -9.71
CA HIS A 123 9.44 -10.21 -10.53
C HIS A 123 10.83 -10.86 -10.50
N LEU A 124 10.91 -12.10 -10.02
CA LEU A 124 12.14 -12.87 -9.91
C LEU A 124 12.18 -13.90 -11.05
N ASP A 125 13.29 -13.92 -11.79
CA ASP A 125 13.51 -14.88 -12.88
C ASP A 125 13.93 -16.25 -12.34
N VAL A 126 12.99 -16.94 -11.70
CA VAL A 126 13.16 -18.27 -11.10
C VAL A 126 11.97 -19.16 -11.46
N GLY A 127 12.25 -20.41 -11.87
CA GLY A 127 11.22 -21.41 -12.14
C GLY A 127 10.04 -20.96 -13.03
N GLY A 128 10.33 -20.24 -14.12
CA GLY A 128 9.32 -19.70 -15.03
C GLY A 128 8.73 -18.34 -14.60
N GLY A 129 9.25 -17.75 -13.53
CA GLY A 129 8.90 -16.42 -13.03
C GLY A 129 8.09 -16.49 -11.73
N LEU A 130 8.53 -15.72 -10.74
CA LEU A 130 7.76 -15.41 -9.53
C LEU A 130 7.41 -13.93 -9.55
N PHE A 131 6.12 -13.60 -9.63
CA PHE A 131 5.61 -12.25 -9.48
C PHE A 131 5.05 -12.05 -8.07
N TYR A 132 5.46 -10.97 -7.41
CA TYR A 132 4.89 -10.51 -6.15
C TYR A 132 4.52 -9.04 -6.30
N SER A 133 3.23 -8.73 -6.15
CA SER A 133 2.75 -7.36 -6.40
C SER A 133 3.17 -6.35 -5.33
N GLY A 134 3.50 -6.81 -4.11
CA GLY A 134 3.35 -5.95 -2.93
C GLY A 134 1.91 -5.45 -2.83
N ASP A 135 1.71 -4.32 -2.18
CA ASP A 135 0.45 -3.57 -2.32
C ASP A 135 0.45 -2.80 -3.64
N PHE A 136 -0.68 -2.82 -4.35
CA PHE A 136 -0.81 -2.12 -5.63
C PHE A 136 -2.16 -1.44 -5.82
N SER A 137 -2.20 -0.41 -6.67
CA SER A 137 -3.47 0.21 -7.07
C SER A 137 -3.42 0.56 -8.55
N CYS A 138 -4.56 0.37 -9.22
CA CYS A 138 -4.78 0.82 -10.60
C CYS A 138 -5.56 2.14 -10.67
N GLU A 139 -6.06 2.65 -9.54
CA GLU A 139 -6.93 3.83 -9.49
C GLU A 139 -6.25 5.05 -8.84
N SER A 140 -4.95 5.00 -8.56
CA SER A 140 -4.24 6.13 -7.95
C SER A 140 -4.23 7.34 -8.87
N LEU A 141 -4.43 8.52 -8.27
CA LEU A 141 -4.28 9.81 -8.94
C LEU A 141 -2.83 10.33 -8.92
N LEU A 142 -1.95 9.66 -8.17
CA LEU A 142 -0.56 10.07 -8.00
C LEU A 142 0.40 9.11 -8.66
N PHE A 143 0.27 7.83 -8.35
CA PHE A 143 1.33 6.86 -8.61
C PHE A 143 0.98 6.02 -9.85
N PRO A 144 1.91 5.88 -10.80
CA PRO A 144 1.69 5.00 -11.95
C PRO A 144 1.82 3.53 -11.55
N PHE A 145 1.09 2.67 -12.26
CA PHE A 145 1.26 1.22 -12.23
C PHE A 145 1.94 0.76 -13.53
N ASP A 146 3.09 0.10 -13.44
CA ASP A 146 3.79 -0.46 -14.60
C ASP A 146 3.35 -1.91 -14.84
N LEU A 147 3.21 -2.31 -16.11
CA LEU A 147 2.78 -3.67 -16.46
C LEU A 147 3.87 -4.70 -16.13
N PRO A 148 3.56 -5.75 -15.35
CA PRO A 148 4.51 -6.83 -15.10
C PRO A 148 4.60 -7.81 -16.27
N PRO A 149 5.72 -8.53 -16.42
CA PRO A 149 5.83 -9.63 -17.38
C PRO A 149 5.06 -10.88 -16.89
N PRO A 150 4.85 -11.88 -17.76
CA PRO A 150 4.30 -13.17 -17.35
C PRO A 150 5.14 -13.86 -16.27
N ALA A 151 4.48 -14.67 -15.44
CA ALA A 151 5.13 -15.42 -14.36
C ALA A 151 4.46 -16.78 -14.16
N TYR A 152 5.18 -17.78 -13.67
CA TYR A 152 4.61 -19.09 -13.33
C TYR A 152 3.78 -19.03 -12.05
N LEU A 153 4.27 -18.32 -11.03
CA LEU A 153 3.58 -18.07 -9.76
C LEU A 153 3.35 -16.57 -9.56
N ALA A 154 2.13 -16.17 -9.20
CA ALA A 154 1.76 -14.80 -8.87
C ALA A 154 1.22 -14.69 -7.43
N LEU A 155 1.84 -13.85 -6.61
CA LEU A 155 1.40 -13.52 -5.27
C LEU A 155 0.84 -12.10 -5.28
N LEU A 156 -0.46 -11.97 -5.07
CA LEU A 156 -1.22 -10.76 -5.40
C LEU A 156 -1.82 -10.12 -4.15
N ASP A 157 -1.64 -8.81 -3.96
CA ASP A 157 -2.41 -8.05 -2.97
C ASP A 157 -3.89 -8.18 -3.28
N ALA A 158 -4.64 -8.65 -2.30
CA ALA A 158 -6.08 -8.76 -2.34
C ALA A 158 -6.71 -8.14 -1.10
N SER A 159 -6.12 -7.09 -0.54
CA SER A 159 -6.54 -6.43 0.71
C SER A 159 -8.02 -6.02 0.74
N TYR A 160 -8.63 -5.78 -0.43
CA TYR A 160 -10.06 -5.49 -0.59
C TYR A 160 -10.96 -6.71 -0.77
N GLY A 161 -10.37 -7.89 -0.89
CA GLY A 161 -11.07 -9.15 -1.07
C GLY A 161 -11.96 -9.13 -2.30
N LEU A 162 -13.27 -9.26 -2.08
CA LEU A 162 -14.28 -9.28 -3.16
C LEU A 162 -14.90 -7.89 -3.44
N TYR A 163 -14.37 -6.81 -2.86
CA TYR A 163 -14.84 -5.46 -3.15
C TYR A 163 -14.47 -5.03 -4.57
N ASP A 164 -15.43 -4.42 -5.27
CA ASP A 164 -15.30 -4.11 -6.71
C ASP A 164 -15.85 -2.73 -7.11
N GLN A 165 -16.07 -1.82 -6.15
CA GLN A 165 -16.56 -0.48 -6.48
C GLN A 165 -15.38 0.43 -6.88
N SER A 166 -15.53 1.20 -7.95
CA SER A 166 -14.54 2.20 -8.37
C SER A 166 -14.47 3.41 -7.43
N HIS A 167 -13.37 4.14 -7.51
CA HIS A 167 -13.21 5.44 -6.83
C HIS A 167 -14.35 6.43 -7.05
N HIS A 168 -14.98 6.43 -8.23
CA HIS A 168 -16.10 7.34 -8.53
C HIS A 168 -17.28 7.20 -7.56
N VAL A 169 -17.51 6.01 -7.00
CA VAL A 169 -18.56 5.79 -6.00
C VAL A 169 -18.19 6.51 -4.71
N ALA A 170 -16.94 6.37 -4.26
CA ALA A 170 -16.46 7.02 -3.06
C ALA A 170 -16.47 8.56 -3.20
N TRP A 171 -16.06 9.05 -4.37
CA TRP A 171 -16.07 10.49 -4.69
C TRP A 171 -17.48 11.06 -4.64
N SER A 172 -18.46 10.39 -5.26
CA SER A 172 -19.85 10.83 -5.28
C SER A 172 -20.46 10.87 -3.87
N ILE A 173 -20.16 9.86 -3.03
CA ILE A 173 -20.60 9.84 -1.63
C ILE A 173 -19.97 11.00 -0.85
N LEU A 174 -18.66 11.22 -1.00
CA LEU A 174 -17.96 12.29 -0.30
C LEU A 174 -18.44 13.67 -0.74
N GLU A 175 -18.73 13.88 -2.02
CA GLU A 175 -19.38 15.10 -2.53
C GLU A 175 -20.75 15.32 -1.88
N SER A 176 -21.64 14.32 -1.91
CA SER A 176 -22.97 14.43 -1.30
C SER A 176 -22.92 14.72 0.20
N LEU A 177 -21.97 14.12 0.92
CA LEU A 177 -21.76 14.41 2.34
C LEU A 177 -21.29 15.85 2.57
N LEU A 178 -20.37 16.34 1.73
CA LEU A 178 -19.87 17.72 1.82
C LEU A 178 -20.92 18.77 1.42
N GLU A 179 -21.92 18.46 0.60
CA GLU A 179 -23.00 19.42 0.32
C GLU A 179 -23.81 19.75 1.59
N SER A 180 -23.88 18.80 2.53
CA SER A 180 -24.72 18.92 3.72
C SER A 180 -23.95 19.37 4.95
N HIS A 181 -22.69 18.96 5.09
CA HIS A 181 -21.90 19.19 6.31
C HIS A 181 -20.40 19.34 6.00
N PRO A 182 -19.66 20.14 6.79
CA PRO A 182 -18.20 20.09 6.75
C PRO A 182 -17.71 18.70 7.20
N ALA A 183 -16.53 18.27 6.73
CA ALA A 183 -15.95 16.97 7.10
C ALA A 183 -14.50 17.06 7.61
N LEU A 184 -14.14 16.10 8.45
CA LEU A 184 -12.79 15.78 8.91
C LEU A 184 -12.45 14.37 8.45
N LEU A 185 -11.34 14.24 7.73
CA LEU A 185 -10.82 12.96 7.25
C LEU A 185 -9.45 12.71 7.89
N PRO A 186 -9.35 11.77 8.84
CA PRO A 186 -8.09 11.17 9.25
C PRO A 186 -7.52 10.34 8.10
N VAL A 187 -6.32 10.68 7.62
CA VAL A 187 -5.74 10.14 6.39
C VAL A 187 -4.25 9.86 6.54
N PRO A 188 -3.71 8.87 5.81
CA PRO A 188 -2.27 8.76 5.62
C PRO A 188 -1.72 10.01 4.92
N PRO A 189 -0.66 10.65 5.47
CA PRO A 189 -0.18 11.93 4.98
C PRO A 189 0.55 11.82 3.63
N SER A 190 1.14 10.66 3.29
CA SER A 190 1.98 10.45 2.10
C SER A 190 1.23 9.96 0.85
N GLY A 191 -0.07 9.71 0.93
CA GLY A 191 -0.87 9.18 -0.18
C GLY A 191 -2.25 9.82 -0.24
N ARG A 192 -3.23 9.22 0.46
CA ARG A 192 -4.65 9.63 0.39
C ARG A 192 -4.90 11.11 0.66
N ALA A 193 -4.18 11.73 1.60
CA ALA A 193 -4.31 13.18 1.85
C ALA A 193 -4.06 14.00 0.57
N ILE A 194 -2.98 13.69 -0.14
CA ILE A 194 -2.55 14.39 -1.34
C ILE A 194 -3.47 14.04 -2.52
N GLU A 195 -3.90 12.78 -2.64
CA GLU A 195 -4.88 12.36 -3.66
C GLU A 195 -6.21 13.10 -3.53
N ILE A 196 -6.75 13.19 -2.32
CA ILE A 196 -8.02 13.88 -2.06
C ILE A 196 -7.87 15.38 -2.37
N ALA A 197 -6.77 16.01 -1.96
CA ALA A 197 -6.51 17.42 -2.27
C ALA A 197 -6.41 17.67 -3.79
N LEU A 198 -5.69 16.80 -4.51
CA LEU A 198 -5.56 16.86 -5.97
C LEU A 198 -6.91 16.69 -6.67
N TRP A 199 -7.70 15.69 -6.26
CA TRP A 199 -9.06 15.50 -6.78
C TRP A 199 -9.95 16.72 -6.53
N ARG A 200 -9.91 17.32 -5.33
CA ARG A 200 -10.68 18.53 -5.03
C ARG A 200 -10.27 19.73 -5.88
N GLN A 201 -8.97 19.92 -6.12
CA GLN A 201 -8.50 20.95 -7.05
C GLN A 201 -9.03 20.72 -8.48
N GLN A 202 -9.07 19.47 -8.96
CA GLN A 202 -9.62 19.15 -10.28
C GLN A 202 -11.11 19.48 -10.40
N GLN A 203 -11.86 19.44 -9.30
CA GLN A 203 -13.26 19.88 -9.25
C GLN A 203 -13.44 21.39 -9.03
N GLY A 204 -12.35 22.15 -8.88
CA GLY A 204 -12.42 23.57 -8.50
C GLY A 204 -12.93 23.81 -7.08
N PHE A 205 -12.93 22.77 -6.23
CA PHE A 205 -13.28 22.89 -4.83
C PHE A 205 -12.06 23.33 -4.02
N GLU A 206 -12.12 24.54 -3.49
CA GLU A 206 -10.99 25.21 -2.85
C GLU A 206 -11.07 25.25 -1.32
N ASP A 207 -12.25 24.96 -0.77
CA ASP A 207 -12.57 25.05 0.66
C ASP A 207 -12.12 23.79 1.41
N TRP A 208 -10.83 23.51 1.34
CA TRP A 208 -10.17 22.42 2.05
C TRP A 208 -8.84 22.88 2.65
N SER A 209 -8.40 22.16 3.67
CA SER A 209 -7.16 22.44 4.40
C SER A 209 -6.51 21.13 4.83
N MET A 210 -5.18 21.09 4.89
CA MET A 210 -4.41 19.93 5.34
C MET A 210 -3.43 20.31 6.45
N ASP A 211 -3.16 19.37 7.35
CA ASP A 211 -2.22 19.62 8.43
C ASP A 211 -0.75 19.62 7.97
N ALA A 212 0.14 20.01 8.89
CA ALA A 212 1.58 20.10 8.62
C ALA A 212 2.20 18.77 8.16
N SER A 213 1.75 17.64 8.71
CA SER A 213 2.28 16.31 8.34
C SER A 213 1.94 15.95 6.89
N CYS A 214 0.72 16.29 6.44
CA CYS A 214 0.30 16.12 5.05
C CYS A 214 1.09 17.07 4.13
N TYR A 215 1.27 18.32 4.54
CA TYR A 215 2.03 19.32 3.77
C TYR A 215 3.52 18.96 3.61
N GLU A 216 4.16 18.43 4.66
CA GLU A 216 5.54 17.94 4.62
C GLU A 216 5.68 16.80 3.61
N ASN A 217 4.72 15.88 3.58
CA ASN A 217 4.70 14.78 2.62
C ASN A 217 4.43 15.23 1.18
N LEU A 218 3.54 16.22 0.98
CA LEU A 218 3.35 16.88 -0.32
C LEU A 218 4.68 17.46 -0.83
N THR A 219 5.38 18.20 0.03
CA THR A 219 6.68 18.81 -0.30
C THR A 219 7.72 17.75 -0.65
N ARG A 220 7.77 16.66 0.14
CA ARG A 220 8.66 15.52 -0.12
C ARG A 220 8.36 14.87 -1.47
N MET A 221 7.10 14.67 -1.80
CA MET A 221 6.67 14.06 -3.07
C MET A 221 7.07 14.93 -4.27
N ILE A 222 6.87 16.24 -4.19
CA ILE A 222 7.27 17.19 -5.24
C ILE A 222 8.79 17.20 -5.48
N SER A 223 9.58 16.97 -4.42
CA SER A 223 11.04 16.92 -4.50
C SER A 223 11.61 15.63 -5.12
N GLN A 224 10.78 14.60 -5.31
CA GLN A 224 11.22 13.36 -5.97
C GLN A 224 11.25 13.52 -7.49
N SER A 225 11.84 12.54 -8.16
CA SER A 225 11.83 12.47 -9.61
C SER A 225 10.39 12.37 -10.16
N SER A 226 10.11 13.09 -11.24
CA SER A 226 8.76 13.20 -11.80
C SER A 226 8.24 11.89 -12.41
N ASP A 227 9.13 10.94 -12.74
CA ASP A 227 8.79 9.62 -13.27
C ASP A 227 8.20 8.67 -12.21
N LEU A 228 8.24 9.06 -10.93
CA LEU A 228 7.56 8.36 -9.84
C LEU A 228 6.08 8.75 -9.71
N LEU A 229 5.63 9.73 -10.49
CA LEU A 229 4.27 10.24 -10.50
C LEU A 229 3.67 10.10 -11.89
N LEU A 230 2.33 10.08 -11.97
CA LEU A 230 1.63 10.15 -13.24
C LEU A 230 1.98 11.44 -13.99
N PRO A 231 1.97 11.43 -15.34
CA PRO A 231 2.31 12.60 -16.14
C PRO A 231 1.50 13.85 -15.74
N GLY A 232 2.18 14.98 -15.53
CA GLY A 232 1.56 16.24 -15.15
C GLY A 232 1.26 16.41 -13.65
N VAL A 233 1.18 15.32 -12.87
CA VAL A 233 0.83 15.38 -11.44
C VAL A 233 1.80 16.23 -10.65
N GLN A 234 3.10 16.10 -10.87
CA GLN A 234 4.09 16.90 -10.13
C GLN A 234 3.85 18.41 -10.27
N GLN A 235 3.38 18.87 -11.43
CA GLN A 235 3.05 20.27 -11.66
C GLN A 235 1.77 20.66 -10.91
N SER A 236 0.72 19.84 -10.97
CA SER A 236 -0.51 20.05 -10.19
C SER A 236 -0.24 20.09 -8.68
N LEU A 237 0.66 19.24 -8.18
CA LEU A 237 1.07 19.27 -6.78
C LEU A 237 1.79 20.58 -6.39
N ARG A 238 2.61 21.15 -7.29
CA ARG A 238 3.22 22.48 -7.05
C ARG A 238 2.17 23.59 -6.97
N GLU A 239 1.09 23.48 -7.73
CA GLU A 239 -0.03 24.42 -7.71
C GLU A 239 -0.86 24.30 -6.43
N LEU A 240 -0.91 23.12 -5.79
CA LEU A 240 -1.52 22.94 -4.47
C LEU A 240 -0.74 23.62 -3.33
N MET A 241 0.61 23.73 -3.46
CA MET A 241 1.47 24.12 -2.34
C MET A 241 1.08 25.42 -1.64
N PRO A 242 0.79 26.54 -2.34
CA PRO A 242 0.47 27.80 -1.67
C PRO A 242 -0.76 27.70 -0.77
N ARG A 243 -1.77 26.90 -1.18
CA ARG A 243 -2.97 26.64 -0.39
C ARG A 243 -2.69 25.68 0.76
N ALA A 244 -1.96 24.61 0.50
CA ALA A 244 -1.66 23.58 1.48
C ALA A 244 -0.70 24.03 2.60
N ALA A 245 0.01 25.16 2.39
CA ALA A 245 1.04 25.65 3.32
C ALA A 245 0.52 26.10 4.69
N THR A 246 -0.76 26.44 4.80
CA THR A 246 -1.37 26.90 6.05
C THR A 246 -2.61 26.09 6.40
N PHE A 247 -2.68 25.61 7.63
CA PHE A 247 -3.85 24.90 8.13
C PHE A 247 -4.93 25.90 8.57
N ASP A 248 -6.00 26.01 7.78
CA ASP A 248 -7.26 26.65 8.18
C ASP A 248 -8.19 25.63 8.87
N PRO A 249 -8.51 25.76 10.17
CA PRO A 249 -9.44 24.87 10.87
C PRO A 249 -10.92 25.12 10.50
N GLN A 250 -11.24 26.24 9.85
CA GLN A 250 -12.61 26.56 9.42
C GLN A 250 -12.94 26.01 8.03
N ALA A 251 -11.95 25.54 7.27
CA ALA A 251 -12.17 24.98 5.94
C ALA A 251 -13.21 23.85 5.96
N HIS A 252 -14.04 23.78 4.93
CA HIS A 252 -15.17 22.85 4.87
C HIS A 252 -14.72 21.39 4.82
N LEU A 253 -13.55 21.09 4.26
CA LEU A 253 -12.89 19.78 4.31
C LEU A 253 -11.53 19.86 5.01
N LEU A 254 -11.36 19.12 6.11
CA LEU A 254 -10.08 18.98 6.80
C LEU A 254 -9.44 17.62 6.52
N LEU A 255 -8.19 17.65 6.05
CA LEU A 255 -7.33 16.49 5.87
C LEU A 255 -6.29 16.48 7.00
N ALA A 256 -6.40 15.52 7.90
CA ALA A 256 -5.50 15.43 9.04
C ALA A 256 -4.73 14.11 9.01
N GLY A 257 -3.41 14.18 9.19
CA GLY A 257 -2.55 13.03 9.37
C GLY A 257 -2.93 12.26 10.63
N GLU A 258 -2.43 11.02 10.73
CA GLU A 258 -2.82 9.99 11.70
C GLU A 258 -4.16 9.31 11.34
N PRO A 259 -4.15 8.31 10.44
CA PRO A 259 -5.36 7.67 9.93
C PRO A 259 -6.18 6.91 11.00
N ASP A 260 -5.59 6.58 12.15
CA ASP A 260 -6.31 6.00 13.28
C ASP A 260 -7.08 7.04 14.11
N GLY A 261 -6.78 8.34 13.93
CA GLY A 261 -7.40 9.45 14.64
C GLY A 261 -7.07 9.51 16.13
N CYS A 262 -6.05 8.79 16.62
CA CYS A 262 -5.70 8.78 18.05
C CYS A 262 -4.79 9.93 18.45
N GLN A 263 -3.84 10.28 17.58
CA GLN A 263 -2.77 11.25 17.86
C GLN A 263 -2.77 12.38 16.82
N GLY A 264 -1.78 13.27 16.94
CA GLY A 264 -1.58 14.35 15.99
C GLY A 264 -2.78 15.30 15.87
N LYS A 265 -2.88 15.96 14.72
CA LYS A 265 -3.96 16.92 14.44
C LYS A 265 -5.32 16.22 14.33
N ALA A 266 -5.38 15.00 13.77
CA ALA A 266 -6.64 14.25 13.69
C ALA A 266 -7.20 13.98 15.10
N GLY A 267 -6.37 13.48 16.03
CA GLY A 267 -6.79 13.21 17.40
C GLY A 267 -7.18 14.47 18.18
N GLU A 268 -6.50 15.59 17.95
CA GLU A 268 -6.89 16.89 18.51
C GLU A 268 -8.31 17.29 18.06
N LEU A 269 -8.55 17.31 16.75
CA LEU A 269 -9.84 17.71 16.17
C LEU A 269 -10.98 16.75 16.56
N ILE A 270 -10.69 15.46 16.67
CA ILE A 270 -11.67 14.46 17.14
C ILE A 270 -12.06 14.72 18.61
N ARG A 271 -11.09 15.02 19.48
CA ARG A 271 -11.37 15.36 20.89
C ARG A 271 -12.17 16.65 21.01
N GLU A 272 -11.84 17.67 20.23
CA GLU A 272 -12.59 18.93 20.19
C GLU A 272 -14.04 18.72 19.73
N ARG A 273 -14.23 17.91 18.68
CA ARG A 273 -15.56 17.52 18.19
C ARG A 273 -16.37 16.82 19.29
N GLN A 274 -15.77 15.86 19.99
CA GLN A 274 -16.42 15.15 21.10
C GLN A 274 -16.78 16.09 22.27
N ALA A 275 -15.89 17.01 22.61
CA ALA A 275 -16.14 18.00 23.66
C ALA A 275 -17.33 18.92 23.30
N ARG A 276 -17.40 19.37 22.04
CA ARG A 276 -18.54 20.18 21.53
C ARG A 276 -19.84 19.40 21.53
N ALA A 277 -19.82 18.13 21.10
CA ALA A 277 -21.01 17.29 21.11
C ALA A 277 -21.55 17.01 22.53
N ALA A 278 -20.71 17.15 23.56
CA ALA A 278 -21.11 17.00 24.96
C ALA A 278 -21.63 18.30 25.60
N ASP A 279 -21.44 19.47 24.96
CA ASP A 279 -21.90 20.76 25.46
C ASP A 279 -23.35 21.04 25.01
N PRO A 280 -24.32 21.09 25.93
CA PRO A 280 -25.73 21.32 25.59
C PRO A 280 -26.01 22.72 25.02
N ASN A 281 -25.05 23.66 25.11
CA ASN A 281 -25.19 25.01 24.57
C ASN A 281 -24.43 25.21 23.25
N ALA A 282 -23.75 24.19 22.73
CA ALA A 282 -23.03 24.29 21.46
C ALA A 282 -24.01 24.39 20.27
N GLU A 283 -23.68 25.24 19.29
CA GLU A 283 -24.45 25.35 18.05
C GLU A 283 -24.45 24.03 17.25
N SER A 284 -25.56 23.74 16.58
CA SER A 284 -25.74 22.56 15.74
C SER A 284 -24.99 22.70 14.42
N GLY A 285 -23.70 22.40 14.43
CA GLY A 285 -22.84 22.38 13.24
C GLY A 285 -21.76 21.33 13.37
N GLU A 286 -22.15 20.05 13.41
CA GLU A 286 -21.19 18.97 13.65
C GLU A 286 -20.46 18.60 12.34
N ARG A 287 -19.13 18.71 12.38
CA ARG A 287 -18.26 18.21 11.31
C ARG A 287 -18.35 16.69 11.25
N LEU A 288 -18.62 16.13 10.07
CA LEU A 288 -18.61 14.68 9.87
C LEU A 288 -17.21 14.12 10.07
N LEU A 289 -17.09 13.03 10.80
CA LEU A 289 -15.85 12.25 10.89
C LEU A 289 -15.93 11.13 9.85
N ILE A 290 -15.07 11.17 8.82
CA ILE A 290 -15.10 10.21 7.71
C ILE A 290 -13.74 9.52 7.61
N HIS A 291 -13.68 8.22 7.90
CA HIS A 291 -12.49 7.42 7.64
C HIS A 291 -12.51 6.89 6.20
N THR A 292 -11.42 7.09 5.48
CA THR A 292 -11.31 6.74 4.05
C THR A 292 -10.64 5.37 3.78
N GLY A 293 -10.53 4.53 4.80
CA GLY A 293 -9.85 3.22 4.72
C GLY A 293 -10.17 2.37 5.95
N TYR A 294 -9.24 1.51 6.37
CA TYR A 294 -9.41 0.69 7.58
C TYR A 294 -9.76 1.56 8.80
N VAL A 295 -10.80 1.16 9.52
CA VAL A 295 -11.25 1.82 10.74
C VAL A 295 -10.84 0.97 11.92
N ALA A 296 -10.01 1.53 12.79
CA ALA A 296 -9.58 0.82 13.98
C ALA A 296 -10.77 0.61 14.94
N PRO A 297 -10.79 -0.47 15.74
CA PRO A 297 -11.90 -0.78 16.65
C PRO A 297 -12.22 0.30 17.68
N HIS A 298 -11.28 1.21 17.95
CA HIS A 298 -11.41 2.32 18.90
C HIS A 298 -11.93 3.63 18.27
N ALA A 299 -12.29 3.63 16.98
CA ALA A 299 -12.82 4.82 16.31
C ALA A 299 -14.09 5.34 17.00
N PRO A 300 -14.31 6.66 17.06
CA PRO A 300 -15.50 7.25 17.69
C PRO A 300 -16.82 6.75 17.10
N ARG A 301 -17.88 6.73 17.93
CA ARG A 301 -19.25 6.48 17.44
C ARG A 301 -19.70 7.57 16.49
N GLY A 302 -20.54 7.22 15.50
CA GLY A 302 -21.02 8.17 14.48
C GLY A 302 -20.01 8.44 13.36
N THR A 303 -18.90 7.69 13.32
CA THR A 303 -17.94 7.74 12.22
C THR A 303 -18.55 7.19 10.94
N HIS A 304 -18.43 7.94 9.86
CA HIS A 304 -18.73 7.48 8.50
C HIS A 304 -17.51 6.75 7.93
N THR A 305 -17.76 5.75 7.10
CA THR A 305 -16.72 5.02 6.39
C THR A 305 -16.89 5.19 4.89
N LEU A 306 -15.76 5.40 4.23
CA LEU A 306 -15.65 5.53 2.80
C LEU A 306 -14.42 4.74 2.36
N CYS A 307 -14.51 3.96 1.29
CA CYS A 307 -13.32 3.29 0.75
C CYS A 307 -12.67 4.18 -0.31
N TRP A 308 -11.56 4.83 0.03
CA TRP A 308 -10.68 5.42 -0.97
C TRP A 308 -9.68 4.35 -1.41
N ASN A 309 -9.93 3.79 -2.60
CA ASN A 309 -9.18 2.71 -3.23
C ASN A 309 -7.68 2.97 -3.41
N VAL A 310 -6.91 2.39 -2.51
CA VAL A 310 -5.45 2.30 -2.60
C VAL A 310 -4.95 0.87 -2.78
N HIS A 311 -5.87 -0.08 -2.92
CA HIS A 311 -5.64 -1.50 -3.17
C HIS A 311 -6.49 -1.94 -4.38
N PRO A 312 -6.22 -3.10 -5.00
CA PRO A 312 -6.95 -3.49 -6.19
C PRO A 312 -8.39 -3.87 -5.87
N ARG A 313 -9.29 -3.50 -6.76
CA ARG A 313 -10.63 -4.06 -6.82
C ARG A 313 -10.57 -5.49 -7.37
N LEU A 314 -11.68 -6.20 -7.25
CA LEU A 314 -11.85 -7.52 -7.84
C LEU A 314 -11.61 -7.52 -9.37
N THR A 315 -12.06 -6.48 -10.06
CA THR A 315 -11.81 -6.28 -11.49
C THR A 315 -10.32 -6.07 -11.80
N ASP A 316 -9.59 -5.33 -10.95
CA ASP A 316 -8.15 -5.07 -11.13
C ASP A 316 -7.33 -6.36 -10.90
N LEU A 317 -7.73 -7.17 -9.90
CA LEU A 317 -7.15 -8.49 -9.66
C LEU A 317 -7.30 -9.42 -10.87
N ARG A 318 -8.52 -9.49 -11.43
CA ARG A 318 -8.78 -10.29 -12.64
C ARG A 318 -7.92 -9.82 -13.80
N TRP A 319 -7.88 -8.51 -14.03
CA TRP A 319 -7.05 -7.91 -15.08
C TRP A 319 -5.57 -8.29 -14.89
N LEU A 320 -5.06 -8.21 -13.66
CA LEU A 320 -3.66 -8.54 -13.39
C LEU A 320 -3.35 -10.03 -13.59
N VAL A 321 -4.27 -10.93 -13.23
CA VAL A 321 -4.15 -12.37 -13.54
C VAL A 321 -4.13 -12.62 -15.05
N ASP A 322 -5.01 -11.96 -15.81
CA ASP A 322 -5.05 -12.06 -17.27
C ASP A 322 -3.75 -11.55 -17.93
N MET A 323 -3.11 -10.52 -17.35
CA MET A 323 -1.84 -9.96 -17.81
C MET A 323 -0.64 -10.83 -17.46
N VAL A 324 -0.55 -11.33 -16.22
CA VAL A 324 0.58 -12.15 -15.73
C VAL A 324 0.49 -13.60 -16.24
N GLN A 325 -0.70 -14.06 -16.61
CA GLN A 325 -0.97 -15.42 -17.10
C GLN A 325 -0.36 -16.55 -16.25
N PRO A 326 -0.56 -16.53 -14.91
CA PRO A 326 0.13 -17.46 -14.05
C PRO A 326 -0.43 -18.87 -14.12
N ARG A 327 0.44 -19.86 -13.86
CA ARG A 327 0.00 -21.24 -13.60
C ARG A 327 -0.68 -21.33 -12.25
N TYR A 328 -0.13 -20.62 -11.26
CA TYR A 328 -0.69 -20.51 -9.91
C TYR A 328 -0.73 -19.05 -9.47
N CYS A 329 -1.83 -18.61 -8.88
CA CYS A 329 -1.93 -17.31 -8.23
C CYS A 329 -2.52 -17.44 -6.81
N MET A 330 -1.94 -16.72 -5.86
CA MET A 330 -2.42 -16.67 -4.48
C MET A 330 -2.80 -15.22 -4.12
N PRO A 331 -4.08 -14.96 -3.78
CA PRO A 331 -4.50 -13.72 -3.13
C PRO A 331 -3.92 -13.66 -1.70
N LEU A 332 -3.19 -12.59 -1.40
CA LEU A 332 -2.62 -12.28 -0.10
C LEU A 332 -3.44 -11.21 0.63
N PHE A 333 -3.21 -11.09 1.93
CA PHE A 333 -3.76 -10.04 2.80
C PHE A 333 -5.28 -10.04 2.94
N THR A 334 -5.91 -11.19 2.66
CA THR A 334 -7.38 -11.31 2.62
C THR A 334 -7.89 -12.63 3.13
N GLN A 335 -9.17 -12.65 3.51
CA GLN A 335 -9.90 -13.86 3.83
C GLN A 335 -10.63 -14.39 2.60
N MET A 336 -10.44 -15.67 2.29
CA MET A 336 -11.11 -16.33 1.16
C MET A 336 -12.32 -17.14 1.62
N HIS A 337 -13.31 -16.48 2.23
CA HIS A 337 -14.51 -17.15 2.75
C HIS A 337 -15.45 -17.65 1.63
N ASP A 338 -15.54 -16.92 0.51
CA ASP A 338 -16.35 -17.29 -0.66
C ASP A 338 -15.45 -17.80 -1.80
N LEU A 339 -14.97 -19.05 -1.64
CA LEU A 339 -14.12 -19.72 -2.63
C LEU A 339 -14.76 -19.84 -4.02
N PRO A 340 -16.08 -20.10 -4.17
CA PRO A 340 -16.72 -20.09 -5.49
C PRO A 340 -16.53 -18.76 -6.23
N THR A 341 -16.76 -17.62 -5.57
CA THR A 341 -16.57 -16.30 -6.21
C THR A 341 -15.10 -16.06 -6.54
N TRP A 342 -14.17 -16.39 -5.63
CA TRP A 342 -12.74 -16.30 -5.91
C TRP A 342 -12.31 -17.12 -7.13
N ARG A 343 -12.79 -18.37 -7.26
CA ARG A 343 -12.50 -19.22 -8.43
C ARG A 343 -13.09 -18.67 -9.72
N ASN A 344 -14.24 -18.03 -9.66
CA ASN A 344 -14.84 -17.39 -10.83
C ASN A 344 -14.01 -16.20 -11.33
N VAL A 345 -13.38 -15.47 -10.42
CA VAL A 345 -12.58 -14.27 -10.73
C VAL A 345 -11.16 -14.63 -11.15
N MET A 346 -10.47 -15.43 -10.33
CA MET A 346 -9.06 -15.77 -10.51
C MET A 346 -8.85 -16.96 -11.46
N GLY A 347 -9.95 -17.65 -11.80
CA GLY A 347 -9.94 -18.78 -12.71
C GLY A 347 -9.20 -20.01 -12.13
N PRO A 348 -8.72 -20.91 -13.01
CA PRO A 348 -8.09 -22.17 -12.59
C PRO A 348 -6.71 -21.99 -11.96
N ALA A 349 -6.12 -20.79 -12.04
CA ALA A 349 -4.82 -20.50 -11.45
C ALA A 349 -4.91 -20.32 -9.93
N LEU A 350 -6.10 -20.08 -9.35
CA LEU A 350 -6.25 -19.85 -7.92
C LEU A 350 -5.66 -21.02 -7.09
N SER A 351 -4.66 -20.71 -6.27
CA SER A 351 -4.08 -21.62 -5.30
C SER A 351 -4.33 -21.13 -3.88
N LEU A 352 -4.57 -22.10 -2.98
CA LEU A 352 -4.69 -21.89 -1.54
C LEU A 352 -3.49 -22.50 -0.78
N GLU A 353 -2.50 -23.01 -1.53
CA GLU A 353 -1.25 -23.49 -0.95
C GLU A 353 -0.47 -22.30 -0.37
N GLY A 354 0.41 -22.56 0.59
CA GLY A 354 1.37 -21.57 1.10
C GLY A 354 2.81 -21.90 0.74
N HIS A 355 3.03 -22.94 -0.05
CA HIS A 355 4.33 -23.48 -0.39
C HIS A 355 4.32 -24.04 -1.81
N TRP A 356 5.32 -23.69 -2.61
CA TRP A 356 5.47 -24.16 -3.99
C TRP A 356 6.89 -24.59 -4.29
N GLU A 357 6.98 -25.70 -5.02
CA GLU A 357 8.18 -26.09 -5.74
C GLU A 357 8.03 -25.64 -7.20
N LEU A 358 8.81 -24.63 -7.60
CA LEU A 358 8.77 -24.16 -8.98
C LEU A 358 9.61 -25.06 -9.89
N PRO A 359 9.28 -25.14 -11.19
CA PRO A 359 10.10 -25.86 -12.16
C PRO A 359 11.58 -25.47 -12.07
N ALA A 360 12.48 -26.38 -12.45
CA ALA A 360 13.89 -26.02 -12.57
C ALA A 360 14.02 -24.88 -13.60
N THR A 361 14.73 -23.81 -13.23
CA THR A 361 15.04 -22.72 -14.17
C THR A 361 15.77 -23.32 -15.36
N SER A 362 15.15 -23.33 -16.53
CA SER A 362 15.83 -23.67 -17.77
C SER A 362 16.87 -22.58 -17.99
N VAL A 363 18.14 -22.88 -17.72
CA VAL A 363 19.25 -22.00 -18.07
C VAL A 363 19.19 -21.87 -19.59
N GLY A 364 18.65 -20.75 -20.07
CA GLY A 364 18.68 -20.42 -21.48
C GLY A 364 20.14 -20.38 -21.89
N VAL A 365 20.53 -21.29 -22.78
CA VAL A 365 21.79 -21.18 -23.51
C VAL A 365 21.67 -19.91 -24.34
N VAL A 366 22.41 -18.87 -23.94
CA VAL A 366 22.56 -17.63 -24.69
C VAL A 366 23.23 -17.92 -26.03
#